data_AF-A0A4P5P796-F1
#
_entry.id   AF-A0A4P5P796-F1
#
_cell.length_a   1.000
_cell.length_b   1.000
_cell.length_c   1.000
_cell.angle_alpha   90.00
_cell.angle_beta   90.00
_cell.angle_gamma   90.00
#
_symmetry.space_group_name_H-M   'P 1'
#
loop_
_entity.id
_entity.type
_entity.pdbx_description
1 polymer ?
#
loop_
_entity_poly.entity_id
_entity_poly.type
_entity_poly.pdbx_seq_one_letter_code
_entity_poly.pdbx_strand_id
1 'polypeptide(L)'
;MLNPTFAFGVPIGLLVGYLIVSLIRNKKYADYRRFVLALISVFLTTFSYQVYRYSQTVLLGNSLKDFKESFNYTQRLLLIPLAIGSVLTIINFYFLFKQFRKKD
;
A
#
# COMPACT_ATOMS: atom_id res chain seq x y z
N MET A 1 -0.11 -12.38 -9.72
CA MET A 1 -0.42 -11.16 -8.93
C MET A 1 -1.38 -10.19 -9.62
N LEU A 2 -1.48 -10.17 -10.96
CA LEU A 2 -2.36 -9.23 -11.69
C LEU A 2 -3.82 -9.67 -11.75
N ASN A 3 -4.19 -10.78 -11.11
CA ASN A 3 -5.61 -11.09 -10.93
C ASN A 3 -6.26 -9.91 -10.16
N PRO A 4 -7.38 -9.35 -10.63
CA PRO A 4 -7.98 -8.15 -10.03
C PRO A 4 -8.25 -8.30 -8.52
N THR A 5 -8.75 -9.47 -8.10
CA THR A 5 -9.06 -9.76 -6.70
C THR A 5 -7.82 -9.70 -5.84
N PHE A 6 -6.67 -10.16 -6.34
CA PHE A 6 -5.41 -10.09 -5.60
C PHE A 6 -4.79 -8.68 -5.68
N ALA A 7 -4.71 -8.11 -6.88
CA ALA A 7 -4.08 -6.82 -7.16
C ALA A 7 -4.73 -5.65 -6.40
N PHE A 8 -6.05 -5.71 -6.20
CA PHE A 8 -6.82 -4.67 -5.49
C PHE A 8 -7.35 -5.13 -4.14
N GLY A 9 -7.72 -6.40 -3.98
CA GLY A 9 -8.27 -6.91 -2.72
C GLY A 9 -7.25 -6.90 -1.59
N VAL A 10 -5.98 -7.21 -1.85
CA VAL A 10 -4.92 -7.11 -0.83
C VAL A 10 -4.72 -5.65 -0.38
N PRO A 11 -4.55 -4.66 -1.29
CA PRO A 11 -4.52 -3.25 -0.90
C PRO A 11 -5.74 -2.79 -0.11
N ILE A 12 -6.95 -3.17 -0.53
CA ILE A 12 -8.19 -2.83 0.16
C ILE A 12 -8.19 -3.41 1.58
N GLY A 13 -7.82 -4.69 1.73
CA GLY A 13 -7.72 -5.34 3.04
C GLY A 13 -6.72 -4.64 3.96
N LEU A 14 -5.56 -4.24 3.43
CA LEU A 14 -4.57 -3.47 4.18
C LEU A 14 -5.09 -2.08 4.58
N LEU A 15 -5.82 -1.39 3.70
CA LEU A 15 -6.44 -0.10 4.03
C LEU A 15 -7.51 -0.23 5.11
N VAL A 16 -8.33 -1.28 5.06
CA VAL A 16 -9.31 -1.58 6.12
C VAL A 16 -8.60 -1.85 7.44
N GLY A 17 -7.55 -2.70 7.43
CA GLY A 17 -6.72 -2.94 8.61
C GLY A 17 -6.08 -1.66 9.16
N TYR A 18 -5.55 -0.82 8.28
CA TYR A 18 -4.99 0.48 8.63
C TYR A 18 -6.02 1.38 9.32
N LEU A 19 -7.24 1.47 8.78
CA LEU A 19 -8.33 2.25 9.36
C LEU A 19 -8.72 1.73 10.75
N ILE A 20 -8.89 0.41 10.90
CA ILE A 20 -9.22 -0.21 12.19
C ILE A 20 -8.17 0.15 13.24
N VAL A 21 -6.87 -0.04 12.92
CA VAL A 21 -5.78 0.28 13.84
C VAL A 21 -5.72 1.79 14.14
N SER A 22 -5.96 2.64 13.15
CA SER A 22 -5.96 4.10 13.29
C SER A 22 -7.05 4.59 14.25
N LEU A 23 -8.21 3.92 14.25
CA LEU A 23 -9.34 4.27 15.13
C LEU A 23 -9.14 3.84 16.59
N ILE A 24 -8.16 2.99 16.90
CA ILE A 24 -7.85 2.60 18.29
C ILE A 24 -7.27 3.82 19.03
N ARG A 25 -8.09 4.51 19.84
CA ARG A 25 -7.71 5.76 20.53
C ARG A 25 -7.05 5.59 21.91
N ASN A 26 -6.64 4.37 22.27
CA ASN A 26 -6.05 4.14 23.59
C ASN A 26 -4.63 4.74 23.69
N LYS A 27 -4.47 5.76 24.55
CA LYS A 27 -3.19 6.48 24.74
C LYS A 27 -2.05 5.57 25.21
N LYS A 28 -2.35 4.51 25.97
CA LYS A 28 -1.35 3.54 26.45
C LYS A 28 -0.62 2.84 25.30
N TYR A 29 -1.28 2.68 24.15
CA TYR A 29 -0.76 1.98 22.99
C TYR A 29 -0.41 2.92 21.83
N ALA A 30 -0.28 4.24 22.08
CA ALA A 30 -0.03 5.21 21.02
C ALA A 30 1.26 4.92 20.24
N ASP A 31 2.30 4.47 20.93
CA ASP A 31 3.60 4.13 20.35
C ASP A 31 3.49 2.88 19.46
N TYR A 32 2.90 1.81 19.99
CA TYR A 32 2.67 0.57 19.26
C TYR A 32 1.77 0.79 18.04
N ARG A 33 0.70 1.59 18.19
CA ARG A 33 -0.21 1.94 17.09
C ARG A 33 0.53 2.61 15.94
N ARG A 34 1.38 3.60 16.22
CA ARG A 34 2.16 4.28 15.17
C ARG A 34 3.12 3.35 14.45
N PHE A 35 3.76 2.45 15.19
CA PHE A 35 4.60 1.41 14.60
C PHE A 35 3.81 0.49 13.67
N VAL A 36 2.66 -0.03 14.12
CA VAL A 36 1.80 -0.90 13.30
C VAL A 36 1.26 -0.17 12.07
N LEU A 37 0.85 1.09 12.19
CA LEU A 37 0.40 1.90 11.05
C LEU A 37 1.52 2.10 10.02
N ALA A 38 2.76 2.32 10.47
CA ALA A 38 3.93 2.38 9.59
C ALA A 38 4.21 1.02 8.91
N LEU A 39 4.07 -0.08 9.64
CA LEU A 39 4.25 -1.42 9.07
C LEU A 39 3.22 -1.70 7.97
N ILE A 40 1.94 -1.42 8.22
CA ILE A 40 0.86 -1.62 7.24
C ILE A 40 1.07 -0.76 6.00
N SER A 41 1.48 0.51 6.16
CA SER A 41 1.69 1.40 5.02
C SER A 41 2.90 0.99 4.18
N VAL A 42 4.01 0.58 4.79
CA VAL A 42 5.16 0.01 4.07
C VAL A 42 4.73 -1.23 3.30
N PHE A 43 4.01 -2.15 3.93
CA PHE A 43 3.55 -3.37 3.28
C PHE A 43 2.62 -3.07 2.08
N LEU A 44 1.68 -2.14 2.24
CA LEU A 44 0.81 -1.66 1.17
C LEU A 44 1.61 -1.09 -0.01
N THR A 45 2.63 -0.29 0.27
CA THR A 45 3.49 0.32 -0.75
C THR A 45 4.31 -0.72 -1.49
N THR A 46 5.02 -1.56 -0.75
CA THR A 46 5.91 -2.58 -1.31
C THR A 46 5.13 -3.61 -2.12
N PHE A 47 3.96 -4.04 -1.63
CA PHE A 47 3.07 -4.92 -2.38
C PHE A 47 2.62 -4.26 -3.69
N SER A 48 2.06 -3.04 -3.61
CA SER A 48 1.56 -2.33 -4.79
C SER A 48 2.66 -2.05 -5.81
N TYR A 49 3.88 -1.77 -5.33
CA TYR A 49 5.06 -1.60 -6.19
C TYR A 49 5.42 -2.90 -6.91
N GLN A 50 5.43 -4.04 -6.22
CA GLN A 50 5.68 -5.34 -6.84
C GLN A 50 4.65 -5.67 -7.92
N VAL A 51 3.36 -5.44 -7.64
CA VAL A 51 2.28 -5.67 -8.63
C VAL A 51 2.45 -4.75 -9.84
N TYR A 52 2.74 -3.46 -9.62
CA TYR A 52 2.99 -2.51 -10.71
C TYR A 52 4.22 -2.89 -11.54
N ARG A 53 5.34 -3.22 -10.91
CA ARG A 53 6.56 -3.68 -11.59
C ARG A 53 6.32 -4.92 -12.44
N TYR A 54 5.57 -5.88 -11.92
CA TYR A 54 5.21 -7.08 -12.66
C TYR A 54 4.27 -6.77 -13.84
N SER A 55 3.39 -5.76 -13.71
CA SER A 55 2.57 -5.31 -14.85
C SER A 55 3.42 -4.72 -15.98
N GLN A 56 4.49 -3.99 -15.65
CA GLN A 56 5.42 -3.43 -16.65
C GLN A 56 6.14 -4.54 -17.41
N THR A 57 6.58 -5.61 -16.72
CA THR A 57 7.25 -6.74 -17.40
C THR A 57 6.33 -7.47 -18.37
N VAL A 58 5.03 -7.54 -18.07
CA VAL A 58 4.04 -8.16 -18.97
C VAL A 58 3.79 -7.29 -20.22
N LEU A 59 3.84 -5.96 -20.08
CA LEU A 59 3.68 -5.02 -21.20
C LEU A 59 4.91 -4.88 -22.09
N LEU A 60 6.10 -5.23 -21.61
CA LEU A 60 7.27 -5.31 -22.50
C LEU A 60 7.11 -6.41 -23.55
N GLY A 61 6.29 -7.45 -23.26
CA GLY A 61 5.99 -8.54 -24.17
C GLY A 61 4.63 -8.47 -24.87
N ASN A 62 3.73 -7.54 -24.49
CA ASN A 62 2.36 -7.47 -24.99
C ASN A 62 1.89 -6.02 -25.12
N SER A 63 0.91 -5.73 -25.99
CA SER A 63 0.37 -4.38 -26.11
C SER A 63 -0.53 -4.01 -24.91
N LEU A 64 -0.78 -2.70 -24.71
CA LEU A 64 -1.71 -2.22 -23.68
C LEU A 64 -3.15 -2.72 -23.88
N LYS A 65 -3.55 -3.04 -25.12
CA LYS A 65 -4.87 -3.60 -25.42
C LYS A 65 -4.97 -5.03 -24.90
N ASP A 66 -3.95 -5.85 -25.17
CA ASP A 66 -3.88 -7.25 -24.76
C ASP A 66 -3.89 -7.39 -23.22
N PHE A 67 -3.27 -6.43 -22.51
CA PHE A 67 -3.32 -6.38 -21.04
C PHE A 67 -4.75 -6.20 -20.53
N LYS A 68 -5.50 -5.26 -21.11
CA LYS A 68 -6.87 -4.97 -20.68
C LYS A 68 -7.78 -6.17 -20.96
N GLU A 69 -7.61 -6.83 -22.10
CA GLU A 69 -8.37 -8.04 -22.44
C GLU A 69 -8.02 -9.21 -21.51
N SER A 70 -6.75 -9.36 -21.13
CA SER A 70 -6.29 -10.46 -20.28
C SER A 70 -6.69 -10.31 -18.81
N PHE A 71 -6.70 -9.09 -18.27
CA PHE A 71 -6.88 -8.83 -16.83
C PHE A 71 -8.16 -8.08 -16.48
N ASN A 72 -8.93 -7.61 -17.47
CA ASN A 72 -10.18 -6.87 -17.28
C ASN A 72 -10.06 -5.56 -16.49
N TYR A 73 -8.88 -4.92 -16.51
CA TYR A 73 -8.68 -3.57 -16.01
C TYR A 73 -7.51 -2.88 -16.71
N THR A 74 -7.51 -1.55 -16.66
CA THR A 74 -6.40 -0.75 -17.19
C THR A 74 -5.23 -0.75 -16.22
N GLN A 75 -4.03 -1.07 -16.70
CA GLN A 75 -2.80 -1.07 -15.90
C GLN A 75 -2.59 0.18 -15.02
N ARG A 76 -3.00 1.36 -15.49
CA ARG A 76 -2.95 2.63 -14.75
C ARG A 76 -3.66 2.59 -13.40
N LEU A 77 -4.69 1.74 -13.22
CA LEU A 77 -5.40 1.60 -11.94
C LEU A 77 -4.48 1.09 -10.81
N LEU A 78 -3.40 0.37 -11.14
CA LEU A 78 -2.42 -0.10 -10.16
C LEU A 78 -1.63 1.04 -9.50
N LEU A 79 -1.62 2.23 -10.10
CA LEU A 79 -0.99 3.41 -9.50
C LEU A 79 -1.77 3.94 -8.29
N ILE A 80 -3.08 3.70 -8.21
CA ILE A 80 -3.93 4.17 -7.11
C ILE A 80 -3.46 3.60 -5.75
N PRO A 81 -3.43 2.27 -5.55
CA PRO A 81 -2.98 1.70 -4.27
C PRO A 81 -1.51 2.02 -3.99
N LEU A 82 -0.66 2.14 -5.03
CA LEU A 82 0.74 2.52 -4.89
C LEU A 82 0.90 3.96 -4.38
N ALA A 83 0.15 4.91 -4.94
CA ALA A 83 0.18 6.30 -4.51
C ALA A 83 -0.32 6.44 -3.08
N ILE A 84 -1.45 5.80 -2.75
CA ILE A 84 -2.02 5.82 -1.38
C ILE A 84 -1.01 5.22 -0.38
N GLY A 85 -0.46 4.05 -0.68
CA GLY A 85 0.56 3.41 0.15
C GLY A 85 1.77 4.32 0.36
N SER A 86 2.29 4.93 -0.71
CA SER A 86 3.47 5.79 -0.65
C SER A 86 3.24 7.01 0.25
N VAL A 87 2.08 7.68 0.08
CA VAL A 87 1.69 8.82 0.93
C VAL A 87 1.55 8.40 2.39
N LEU A 88 0.85 7.29 2.67
CA LEU A 88 0.72 6.78 4.03
C LEU A 88 2.06 6.38 4.65
N THR A 89 2.97 5.82 3.86
CA THR A 89 4.31 5.46 4.32
C THR A 89 5.08 6.69 4.75
N ILE A 90 5.15 7.71 3.89
CA ILE A 90 5.84 8.98 4.20
C ILE A 90 5.29 9.60 5.48
N ILE A 91 3.96 9.67 5.60
CA ILE A 91 3.29 10.26 6.78
C ILE A 91 3.64 9.47 8.06
N ASN A 92 3.48 8.15 8.04
CA ASN A 92 3.71 7.33 9.23
C ASN A 92 5.19 7.27 9.62
N PHE A 93 6.10 7.21 8.65
CA PHE A 93 7.53 7.31 8.91
C PHE A 93 7.89 8.65 9.56
N TYR A 94 7.37 9.77 9.05
CA TYR A 94 7.60 11.08 9.64
C TYR A 94 7.15 11.13 11.12
N PHE A 95 5.96 10.63 11.42
CA PHE A 95 5.47 10.60 12.80
C PHE A 95 6.25 9.65 13.71
N LEU A 96 6.68 8.49 13.18
CA LEU A 96 7.47 7.51 13.90
C LEU A 96 8.85 8.08 14.26
N PHE A 97 9.57 8.70 13.31
CA PHE A 97 10.86 9.35 13.57
C PHE A 97 10.75 10.53 14.54
N LYS A 98 9.71 11.37 14.39
CA LYS A 98 9.46 12.47 15.33
C LYS A 98 9.23 11.99 16.76
N GLN A 99 8.69 10.78 16.94
CA GLN A 99 8.49 10.19 18.24
C GLN A 99 9.79 9.67 18.86
N PHE A 100 10.64 9.00 18.07
CA PHE A 100 11.93 8.52 18.56
C PHE A 100 12.83 9.69 19.00
N ARG A 101 12.88 10.77 18.21
CA ARG A 101 13.68 11.97 18.55
C ARG A 101 13.24 12.75 19.80
N LYS A 102 12.06 12.45 20.36
CA LYS A 102 11.57 13.08 21.60
C LYS A 102 11.90 12.27 22.85
N LYS A 103 12.41 11.05 22.68
CA LYS A 103 12.79 10.16 23.78
C LYS A 103 14.30 10.22 24.09
N ASP A 104 15.08 10.79 23.17
CA ASP A 104 16.47 11.21 23.37
C ASP A 104 16.50 12.65 23.91
#